data_AF-A0A6B3VYF6-F1
#
_entry.id   AF-A0A6B3VYF6-F1
#
_cell.length_a   1.000
_cell.length_b   1.000
_cell.length_c   1.000
_cell.angle_alpha   90.00
_cell.angle_beta   90.00
_cell.angle_gamma   90.00
#
_symmetry.space_group_name_H-M   'P 1'
#
loop_
_entity.id
_entity.type
_entity.pdbx_description
1 polymer ?
#
loop_
_entity_poly.entity_id
_entity_poly.type
_entity_poly.pdbx_seq_one_letter_code
_entity_poly.pdbx_strand_id
1 'polypeptide(L)'
;MCRVTQMNEEIFAENLLKTVNELKENRGISSNNYKFIIEPIEEEGKTLDGGDEMMKRLVLSKDNIGGKRLLINDVVGILGGLFPRAPIWINVSFVEIDGDTAIFKLETSLRFRKPTLLRNAETGHAPFKAII
;
A
#
# COMPACT_ATOMS: atom_id res chain seq x y z
N MET A 1 -11.43 12.52 -16.51
CA MET A 1 -10.51 11.86 -15.56
C MET A 1 -10.91 12.27 -14.15
N CYS A 2 -11.42 11.34 -13.35
CA CYS A 2 -11.73 11.61 -11.94
C CYS A 2 -10.44 11.92 -11.20
N ARG A 3 -10.28 13.16 -10.73
CA ARG A 3 -9.12 13.53 -9.91
C ARG A 3 -9.35 12.98 -8.51
N VAL A 4 -8.38 12.24 -7.97
CA VAL A 4 -8.38 11.87 -6.55
C VAL A 4 -8.11 13.13 -5.76
N THR A 5 -9.15 13.71 -5.17
CA THR A 5 -9.08 14.97 -4.40
C THR A 5 -9.01 14.73 -2.89
N GLN A 6 -9.35 13.51 -2.46
CA GLN A 6 -9.42 13.10 -1.06
C GLN A 6 -8.70 11.77 -0.87
N MET A 7 -8.10 11.59 0.30
CA MET A 7 -7.53 10.32 0.74
C MET A 7 -7.67 10.29 2.26
N ASN A 8 -8.40 9.31 2.76
CA ASN A 8 -8.60 9.01 4.17
C ASN A 8 -8.47 7.49 4.38
N GLU A 9 -8.61 7.03 5.62
CA GLU A 9 -8.50 5.61 5.97
C GLU A 9 -9.46 4.72 5.17
N GLU A 10 -10.72 5.14 5.05
CA GLU A 10 -11.78 4.38 4.35
C GLU A 10 -11.47 4.22 2.86
N ILE A 11 -11.14 5.32 2.18
CA ILE A 11 -10.80 5.32 0.74
C ILE A 11 -9.53 4.48 0.50
N PHE A 12 -8.53 4.61 1.37
CA PHE A 12 -7.29 3.85 1.25
C PHE A 12 -7.53 2.35 1.41
N ALA A 13 -8.32 1.95 2.42
CA ALA A 13 -8.70 0.55 2.65
C ALA A 13 -9.50 -0.01 1.48
N GLU A 14 -10.52 0.72 0.99
CA GLU A 14 -11.33 0.30 -0.14
C GLU A 14 -10.48 0.11 -1.41
N ASN A 15 -9.57 1.05 -1.67
CA ASN A 15 -8.69 0.97 -2.84
C ASN A 15 -7.73 -0.23 -2.74
N LEU A 16 -7.16 -0.51 -1.57
CA LEU A 16 -6.34 -1.71 -1.35
C LEU A 16 -7.14 -2.98 -1.59
N LEU A 17 -8.37 -3.07 -1.08
CA LEU A 17 -9.24 -4.24 -1.28
C LEU A 17 -9.59 -4.46 -2.75
N LYS A 18 -9.85 -3.40 -3.51
CA LYS A 18 -10.07 -3.49 -4.96
C LYS A 18 -8.86 -4.11 -5.66
N THR A 19 -7.65 -3.65 -5.36
CA THR A 19 -6.41 -4.21 -5.93
C THR A 19 -6.19 -5.66 -5.52
N VAL A 20 -6.51 -6.03 -4.27
CA VAL A 20 -6.43 -7.43 -3.81
C VAL A 20 -7.43 -8.30 -4.56
N ASN A 21 -8.67 -7.86 -4.73
CA ASN A 21 -9.68 -8.62 -5.48
C ASN A 21 -9.26 -8.80 -6.94
N GLU A 22 -8.73 -7.76 -7.59
CA GLU A 22 -8.17 -7.83 -8.94
C GLU A 22 -7.08 -8.92 -9.04
N LEU A 23 -6.16 -8.97 -8.06
CA LEU A 23 -5.12 -10.00 -8.02
C LEU A 23 -5.68 -11.40 -7.80
N LYS A 24 -6.68 -11.54 -6.92
CA LYS A 24 -7.32 -12.83 -6.63
C LYS A 24 -8.05 -13.36 -7.85
N GLU A 25 -8.78 -12.52 -8.56
CA GLU A 25 -9.47 -12.87 -9.81
C GLU A 25 -8.47 -13.28 -10.89
N ASN A 26 -7.39 -12.51 -11.09
CA ASN A 26 -6.37 -12.81 -12.09
C ASN A 26 -5.60 -14.11 -11.81
N ARG A 27 -5.35 -14.44 -10.52
CA ARG A 27 -4.56 -15.61 -10.13
C ARG A 27 -5.39 -16.82 -9.67
N GLY A 28 -6.73 -16.72 -9.68
CA GLY A 28 -7.62 -17.79 -9.23
C GLY A 28 -7.51 -18.12 -7.73
N ILE A 29 -7.24 -17.11 -6.89
CA ILE A 29 -7.07 -17.29 -5.44
C ILE A 29 -8.44 -17.28 -4.74
N SER A 30 -8.84 -18.41 -4.15
CA SER A 30 -10.12 -18.57 -3.46
C SER A 30 -10.09 -18.29 -1.95
N SER A 31 -8.91 -18.13 -1.34
CA SER A 31 -8.75 -17.89 0.09
C SER A 31 -9.49 -16.63 0.55
N ASN A 32 -10.31 -16.74 1.59
CA ASN A 32 -11.02 -15.58 2.16
C ASN A 32 -10.15 -14.79 3.14
N ASN A 33 -9.19 -15.46 3.77
CA ASN A 33 -8.23 -14.82 4.66
C ASN A 33 -7.07 -14.24 3.88
N TYR A 34 -6.63 -13.05 4.26
CA TYR A 34 -5.48 -12.40 3.66
C TYR A 34 -4.66 -11.60 4.68
N LYS A 35 -3.36 -11.53 4.46
CA LYS A 35 -2.43 -10.71 5.22
C LYS A 35 -1.45 -9.99 4.30
N PHE A 36 -0.82 -8.96 4.86
CA PHE A 36 0.03 -8.06 4.11
C PHE A 36 1.43 -7.99 4.69
N ILE A 37 2.42 -7.86 3.81
CA ILE A 37 3.80 -7.54 4.17
C ILE A 37 4.14 -6.20 3.52
N ILE A 38 4.56 -5.22 4.31
CA ILE A 38 4.96 -3.90 3.79
C ILE A 38 6.47 -3.92 3.53
N GLU A 39 6.87 -3.51 2.33
CA GLU A 39 8.27 -3.31 1.97
C GLU A 39 8.47 -1.88 1.41
N PRO A 40 9.07 -0.98 2.18
CA PRO A 40 9.40 0.36 1.70
C PRO A 40 10.56 0.32 0.70
N ILE A 41 10.41 1.04 -0.41
CA ILE A 41 11.40 1.10 -1.48
C ILE A 41 12.04 2.49 -1.53
N GLU A 42 13.37 2.53 -1.49
CA GLU A 42 14.15 3.73 -1.76
C GLU A 42 14.21 3.99 -3.27
N GLU A 43 13.68 5.14 -3.70
CA GLU A 43 13.73 5.56 -5.10
C GLU A 43 15.05 6.31 -5.38
N GLU A 44 15.88 5.77 -6.27
CA GLU A 44 17.14 6.41 -6.66
C GLU A 44 16.93 7.83 -7.22
N GLY A 45 17.75 8.76 -6.77
CA GLY A 45 17.69 10.16 -7.20
C GLY A 45 16.44 10.92 -6.76
N LYS A 46 15.65 10.39 -5.83
CA LYS A 46 14.49 11.10 -5.24
C LYS A 46 14.79 11.54 -3.81
N THR A 47 14.47 12.79 -3.53
CA THR A 47 14.61 13.37 -2.18
C THR A 47 13.36 13.13 -1.36
N LEU A 48 13.57 12.79 -0.09
CA LEU A 48 12.53 12.73 0.94
C LEU A 48 12.41 14.12 1.59
N ASP A 49 11.18 14.55 1.89
CA ASP A 49 10.97 15.71 2.75
C ASP A 49 10.98 15.32 4.23
N GLY A 50 10.87 16.30 5.15
CA GLY A 50 10.91 16.03 6.58
C GLY A 50 9.81 15.07 7.08
N GLY A 51 8.64 15.07 6.43
CA GLY A 51 7.56 14.12 6.76
C GLY A 51 7.85 12.72 6.23
N ASP A 52 8.40 12.63 5.02
CA ASP A 52 8.85 11.37 4.42
C ASP A 52 9.95 10.71 5.28
N GLU A 53 10.94 11.49 5.74
CA GLU A 53 12.02 11.03 6.64
C GLU A 53 11.50 10.57 8.00
N MET A 54 10.54 11.30 8.57
CA MET A 54 9.87 10.91 9.81
C MET A 54 9.17 9.55 9.65
N MET A 55 8.40 9.36 8.57
CA MET A 55 7.72 8.08 8.30
C MET A 55 8.72 6.94 8.12
N LYS A 56 9.76 7.16 7.33
CA LYS A 56 10.84 6.19 7.11
C LYS A 56 11.44 5.71 8.43
N ARG A 57 11.78 6.65 9.33
CA ARG A 57 12.51 6.34 10.56
C ARG A 57 11.61 5.77 11.66
N LEU A 58 10.43 6.35 11.86
CA LEU A 58 9.59 6.06 13.02
C LEU A 58 8.50 5.02 12.75
N VAL A 59 8.03 4.89 11.51
CA VAL A 59 6.87 4.07 11.17
C VAL A 59 7.28 2.87 10.31
N LEU A 60 8.08 3.11 9.27
CA LEU A 60 8.51 2.09 8.30
C LEU A 60 9.84 1.40 8.67
N SER A 61 10.19 1.42 9.96
CA SER A 61 11.38 0.76 10.48
C SER A 61 11.22 -0.77 10.48
N LYS A 62 12.34 -1.49 10.47
CA LYS A 62 12.33 -2.96 10.55
C LYS A 62 11.61 -3.48 11.79
N ASP A 63 11.74 -2.82 12.93
CA ASP A 63 11.05 -3.23 14.17
C ASP A 63 9.53 -3.12 14.05
N ASN A 64 9.03 -2.17 13.27
CA ASN A 64 7.60 -1.95 13.11
C ASN A 64 6.98 -2.85 12.05
N ILE A 65 7.64 -3.03 10.90
CA ILE A 65 7.04 -3.71 9.73
C ILE A 65 7.85 -4.89 9.19
N GLY A 66 9.10 -5.07 9.61
CA GLY A 66 10.04 -6.04 9.03
C GLY A 66 9.51 -7.47 9.06
N GLY A 67 9.03 -7.95 7.91
CA GLY A 67 8.52 -9.32 7.73
C GLY A 67 7.21 -9.62 8.46
N LYS A 68 6.56 -8.63 9.07
CA LYS A 68 5.29 -8.85 9.79
C LYS A 68 4.16 -9.11 8.79
N ARG A 69 3.31 -10.08 9.10
CA ARG A 69 2.07 -10.38 8.37
C ARG A 69 0.91 -9.63 9.03
N LEU A 70 0.56 -8.50 8.45
CA LEU A 70 -0.35 -7.48 8.99
C LEU A 70 -1.78 -7.66 8.48
N LEU A 71 -2.76 -7.23 9.27
CA LEU A 71 -4.15 -7.10 8.81
C LEU A 71 -4.34 -5.78 8.05
N ILE A 72 -5.44 -5.67 7.31
CA ILE A 72 -5.74 -4.45 6.54
C ILE A 72 -5.77 -3.20 7.44
N ASN A 73 -6.37 -3.28 8.62
CA ASN A 73 -6.46 -2.14 9.54
C ASN A 73 -5.07 -1.67 10.01
N ASP A 74 -4.15 -2.62 10.24
CA ASP A 74 -2.77 -2.28 10.61
C ASP A 74 -2.06 -1.58 9.45
N VAL A 75 -2.22 -2.10 8.22
CA VAL A 75 -1.64 -1.48 7.02
C VAL A 75 -2.17 -0.07 6.81
N VAL A 76 -3.48 0.13 6.95
CA VAL A 76 -4.14 1.44 6.82
C VAL A 76 -3.60 2.39 7.89
N GLY A 77 -3.47 1.95 9.15
CA GLY A 77 -2.91 2.79 10.22
C GLY A 77 -1.44 3.14 9.99
N ILE A 78 -0.64 2.19 9.49
CA ILE A 78 0.80 2.38 9.22
C ILE A 78 1.02 3.32 8.02
N LEU A 79 0.41 3.02 6.88
CA LEU A 79 0.60 3.79 5.65
C LEU A 79 -0.29 5.05 5.58
N GLY A 80 -1.26 5.16 6.48
CA GLY A 80 -2.19 6.28 6.61
C GLY A 80 -1.79 7.33 7.64
N GLY A 81 -0.67 7.16 8.35
CA GLY A 81 -0.27 8.04 9.46
C GLY A 81 -0.09 9.53 9.11
N LEU A 82 -0.06 9.90 7.82
CA LEU A 82 0.03 11.28 7.35
C LEU A 82 -1.16 11.73 6.50
N PHE A 83 -2.31 11.05 6.57
CA PHE A 83 -3.48 11.45 5.77
C PHE A 83 -3.79 12.95 5.94
N PRO A 84 -4.11 13.67 4.84
CA PRO A 84 -4.45 13.14 3.51
C PRO A 84 -3.23 12.82 2.61
N ARG A 85 -1.99 12.90 3.10
CA ARG A 85 -0.81 12.43 2.37
C ARG A 85 -0.69 10.91 2.49
N ALA A 86 -0.48 10.24 1.37
CA ALA A 86 -0.27 8.80 1.29
C ALA A 86 0.96 8.50 0.43
N PRO A 87 1.54 7.29 0.49
CA PRO A 87 2.62 6.90 -0.42
C PRO A 87 2.26 7.19 -1.87
N ILE A 88 3.17 7.81 -2.62
CA ILE A 88 2.88 8.27 -3.98
C ILE A 88 2.54 7.12 -4.94
N TRP A 89 3.02 5.90 -4.65
CA TRP A 89 2.65 4.67 -5.33
C TRP A 89 2.76 3.49 -4.36
N ILE A 90 1.95 2.46 -4.60
CA ILE A 90 2.01 1.16 -3.95
C ILE A 90 1.82 0.08 -5.00
N ASN A 91 2.79 -0.81 -5.13
CA ASN A 91 2.67 -2.02 -5.95
C ASN A 91 2.22 -3.16 -5.04
N VAL A 92 1.15 -3.85 -5.43
CA VAL A 92 0.61 -4.99 -4.69
C VAL A 92 0.87 -6.24 -5.49
N SER A 93 1.52 -7.22 -4.89
CA SER A 93 1.80 -8.52 -5.52
C SER A 93 1.37 -9.66 -4.62
N PHE A 94 0.99 -10.79 -5.22
CA PHE A 94 0.75 -12.02 -4.50
C PHE A 94 2.08 -12.74 -4.23
N VAL A 95 2.26 -13.22 -3.00
CA VAL A 95 3.47 -13.95 -2.58
C VAL A 95 3.21 -15.45 -2.53
N GLU A 96 2.33 -15.88 -1.62
CA GLU A 96 2.08 -17.29 -1.32
C GLU A 96 0.72 -17.47 -0.64
N ILE A 97 0.26 -18.72 -0.56
CA ILE A 97 -0.82 -19.14 0.34
C ILE A 97 -0.16 -19.89 1.50
N ASP A 98 -0.43 -19.45 2.72
CA ASP A 98 -0.05 -20.13 3.95
C ASP A 98 -1.30 -20.69 4.64
N GLY A 99 -1.51 -22.00 4.49
CA GLY A 99 -2.75 -22.66 4.89
C GLY A 99 -3.95 -22.14 4.12
N ASP A 100 -4.85 -21.43 4.80
CA ASP A 100 -6.02 -20.76 4.20
C ASP A 100 -5.84 -19.23 4.05
N THR A 101 -4.64 -18.72 4.31
CA THR A 101 -4.37 -17.27 4.27
C THR A 101 -3.52 -16.91 3.05
N ALA A 102 -4.04 -16.05 2.19
CA ALA A 102 -3.27 -15.46 1.09
C ALA A 102 -2.36 -14.33 1.60
N ILE A 103 -1.09 -14.35 1.21
CA ILE A 103 -0.10 -13.33 1.59
C ILE A 103 0.16 -12.41 0.41
N PHE A 104 -0.03 -11.11 0.63
CA PHE A 104 0.23 -10.07 -0.36
C PHE A 104 1.38 -9.17 0.11
N LYS A 105 2.24 -8.76 -0.82
CA LYS A 105 3.34 -7.82 -0.56
C LYS A 105 2.97 -6.45 -1.10
N LEU A 106 3.22 -5.42 -0.29
CA LEU A 106 3.01 -4.01 -0.60
C LEU A 106 4.39 -3.35 -0.70
N GLU A 107 4.90 -3.27 -1.92
CA GLU A 107 6.07 -2.45 -2.20
C GLU A 107 5.62 -0.99 -2.29
N THR A 108 6.15 -0.14 -1.42
CA THR A 108 5.63 1.21 -1.24
C THR A 108 6.71 2.27 -1.33
N SER A 109 6.38 3.38 -1.97
CA SER A 109 7.21 4.58 -1.98
C SER A 109 7.38 5.16 -0.58
N LEU A 110 8.60 5.56 -0.23
CA LEU A 110 8.89 6.36 0.96
C LEU A 110 8.39 7.81 0.88
N ARG A 111 8.01 8.27 -0.31
CA ARG A 111 7.49 9.62 -0.53
C ARG A 111 5.97 9.68 -0.36
N PHE A 112 5.50 10.46 0.60
CA PHE A 112 4.10 10.69 0.90
C PHE A 112 3.63 11.97 0.23
N ARG A 113 2.60 11.94 -0.61
CA ARG A 113 2.14 13.12 -1.35
C ARG A 113 0.63 13.30 -1.23
N LYS A 114 0.18 14.52 -1.55
CA LYS A 114 -1.25 14.87 -1.57
C LYS A 114 -2.00 14.01 -2.59
N PRO A 115 -3.32 13.79 -2.42
CA PRO A 115 -4.11 12.90 -3.27
C PRO A 115 -3.98 13.19 -4.78
N THR A 116 -3.87 14.47 -5.15
CA THR A 116 -3.74 14.92 -6.54
C THR A 116 -2.41 14.56 -7.22
N LEU A 117 -1.41 14.13 -6.46
CA LEU A 117 -0.07 13.75 -6.94
C LEU A 117 0.17 12.24 -6.86
N LEU A 118 -0.80 11.47 -6.39
CA LEU A 118 -0.70 10.01 -6.33
C LEU A 118 -0.64 9.45 -7.76
N ARG A 119 0.23 8.45 -7.95
CA ARG A 119 0.32 7.69 -9.20
C ARG A 119 -0.77 6.62 -9.23
N ASN A 120 -0.85 5.92 -10.36
CA ASN A 120 -1.82 4.85 -10.60
C ASN A 120 -3.28 5.37 -10.55
N ALA A 121 -3.51 6.64 -10.89
CA ALA A 121 -4.85 7.20 -10.97
C ALA A 121 -5.69 6.53 -12.08
N GLU A 122 -5.02 6.03 -13.11
CA GLU A 122 -5.59 5.26 -14.21
C GLU A 122 -6.20 3.93 -13.78
N THR A 123 -5.83 3.36 -12.62
CA THR A 123 -6.42 2.12 -12.10
C THR A 123 -7.80 2.36 -11.48
N GLY A 124 -8.17 3.63 -11.24
CA GLY A 124 -9.38 4.01 -10.52
C GLY A 124 -9.29 3.86 -9.00
N HIS A 125 -8.16 3.38 -8.48
CA HIS A 125 -7.94 3.11 -7.06
C HIS A 125 -6.52 3.48 -6.60
N ALA A 126 -6.05 4.68 -6.96
CA ALA A 126 -4.75 5.20 -6.52
C ALA A 126 -4.60 5.19 -4.98
N PRO A 127 -3.38 5.00 -4.44
CA PRO A 127 -2.09 4.90 -5.14
C PRO A 127 -1.72 3.47 -5.58
N PHE A 128 -2.66 2.53 -5.59
CA PHE A 128 -2.35 1.11 -5.74
C PHE A 128 -2.32 0.65 -7.20
N LYS A 129 -1.44 -0.32 -7.46
CA LYS A 129 -1.32 -1.04 -8.73
C LYS A 129 -1.13 -2.53 -8.46
N ALA A 130 -1.96 -3.37 -9.08
CA ALA A 130 -1.77 -4.81 -9.08
C ALA A 130 -0.58 -5.20 -9.97
N ILE A 131 0.30 -6.05 -9.45
CA ILE A 131 1.38 -6.68 -10.21
C ILE A 131 0.95 -8.11 -10.52
N ILE A 132 0.50 -8.31 -11.77
CA ILE A 132 -0.06 -9.57 -12.27
C ILE A 132 1.06 -10.52 -12.68
#